data_AF-A0A2E1AS67-F1
#
_entry.id   AF-A0A2E1AS67-F1
#
_cell.length_a   1.000
_cell.length_b   1.000
_cell.length_c   1.000
_cell.angle_alpha   90.00
_cell.angle_beta   90.00
_cell.angle_gamma   90.00
#
_symmetry.space_group_name_H-M   'P 1'
#
loop_
_entity.id
_entity.type
_entity.pdbx_description
1 polymer ?
#
loop_
_entity_poly.entity_id
_entity_poly.type
_entity_poly.pdbx_seq_one_letter_code
_entity_poly.pdbx_strand_id
1 'polypeptide(L)'
;MALDSNEYPDKSINKFESMLKTDDVYFFDAEDFEEIIHYYLNNGKISLGKKAIQIGLEQHPNSMELKLLQVEVLAFEDKFDAAETLLDEIQNINADNEEVYIQRANIRSKQDKHQEAVNLLLEALNITDHSFDIHSLLGMEYLFMDNYEQAKFCFMRCVEMDDQDYSSLYNVVYCFEFLEDFDGCIHYLNDYLERNPYCEVAWHQLGKMYLAKKLYIEALTAFDFAIISDDSFIGAYFEKGKVLEKLGRYNEAIENYEHTISIEDPTSYAFLRLGKCHEKLGNYDLAKYYYYHTVHEDPLLDKGWLAITDFHVRQKNYEKALYYINKAINIDGENPKYWKKAGKIYFALDNMDEADFAYKQTVELGNYELETWKNWAEVLNKIGDYNSAIEVLTQGLEFYPDHTDLTYTLAGTHLKNGDLDEAKAILSKAMKLDIGKLQQFEKEFPEFVEVDWVKALVSKIRKTAK
;
A
#
# COMPACT_ATOMS: atom_id res chain seq x y z
N MET A 1 -25.60 -33.59 -6.23
CA MET A 1 -26.21 -33.80 -4.90
C MET A 1 -25.06 -33.83 -3.92
N ALA A 2 -24.66 -32.63 -3.48
CA ALA A 2 -23.65 -32.45 -2.45
C ALA A 2 -24.31 -32.83 -1.11
N LEU A 3 -23.57 -33.56 -0.27
CA LEU A 3 -23.94 -33.80 1.10
C LEU A 3 -23.55 -32.55 1.89
N ASP A 4 -24.55 -31.83 2.39
CA ASP A 4 -24.37 -30.74 3.35
C ASP A 4 -23.69 -31.29 4.61
N SER A 5 -22.54 -30.73 4.98
CA SER A 5 -21.78 -31.04 6.18
C SER A 5 -22.24 -30.24 7.41
N ASN A 6 -23.50 -29.80 7.46
CA ASN A 6 -23.97 -28.78 8.41
C ASN A 6 -25.16 -29.19 9.30
N GLU A 7 -25.46 -30.48 9.48
CA GLU A 7 -26.66 -30.90 10.26
C GLU A 7 -26.41 -31.38 11.71
N TYR A 8 -25.20 -31.28 12.28
CA TYR A 8 -24.94 -31.76 13.66
C TYR A 8 -24.20 -30.86 14.69
N PRO A 9 -23.62 -29.67 14.40
CA PRO A 9 -22.91 -28.87 15.43
C PRO A 9 -23.82 -28.32 16.55
N ASP A 10 -25.09 -28.05 16.24
CA ASP A 10 -25.99 -27.35 17.16
C ASP A 10 -26.39 -28.18 18.39
N LYS A 11 -26.30 -29.50 18.35
CA LYS A 11 -26.89 -30.34 19.40
C LYS A 11 -26.06 -30.33 20.69
N SER A 12 -24.75 -30.50 20.59
CA SER A 12 -23.86 -30.58 21.77
C SER A 12 -23.67 -29.20 22.40
N ILE A 13 -23.59 -28.14 21.59
CA ILE A 13 -23.57 -26.75 22.05
C ILE A 13 -24.88 -26.39 22.79
N ASN A 14 -26.05 -26.62 22.17
CA ASN A 14 -27.33 -26.30 22.81
C ASN A 14 -27.57 -27.11 24.10
N LYS A 15 -27.15 -28.38 24.10
CA LYS A 15 -27.20 -29.24 25.28
C LYS A 15 -26.29 -28.72 26.40
N PHE A 16 -25.08 -28.28 26.06
CA PHE A 16 -24.15 -27.67 27.03
C PHE A 16 -24.68 -26.34 27.57
N GLU A 17 -25.24 -25.48 26.71
CA GLU A 17 -25.89 -24.25 27.17
C GLU A 17 -27.10 -24.49 28.07
N SER A 18 -27.89 -25.53 27.79
CA SER A 18 -28.99 -25.93 28.67
C SER A 18 -28.45 -26.39 30.02
N MET A 19 -27.41 -27.23 30.03
CA MET A 19 -26.73 -27.68 31.26
C MET A 19 -26.30 -26.50 32.15
N LEU A 20 -25.72 -25.47 31.54
CA LEU A 20 -25.29 -24.26 32.24
C LEU A 20 -26.46 -23.43 32.82
N LYS A 21 -27.67 -23.57 32.27
CA LYS A 21 -28.87 -22.82 32.66
C LYS A 21 -29.74 -23.56 33.67
N THR A 22 -29.77 -24.89 33.64
CA THR A 22 -30.73 -25.71 34.41
C THR A 22 -30.15 -26.39 35.65
N ASP A 23 -28.86 -26.24 35.94
CA ASP A 23 -28.12 -26.99 36.98
C ASP A 23 -28.20 -28.53 36.82
N ASP A 24 -28.67 -29.01 35.67
CA ASP A 24 -28.66 -30.43 35.35
C ASP A 24 -27.24 -30.90 35.02
N VAL A 25 -26.93 -32.17 35.32
CA VAL A 25 -25.65 -32.78 34.93
C VAL A 25 -25.85 -33.58 33.65
N TYR A 26 -25.22 -33.13 32.57
CA TYR A 26 -25.17 -33.87 31.31
C TYR A 26 -23.76 -34.42 31.04
N PHE A 27 -23.71 -35.61 30.44
CA PHE A 27 -22.47 -36.23 29.98
C PHE A 27 -22.28 -35.96 28.49
N PHE A 28 -21.03 -35.71 28.13
CA PHE A 28 -20.53 -35.48 26.77
C PHE A 28 -19.31 -36.38 26.58
N ASP A 29 -19.04 -36.84 25.37
CA ASP A 29 -17.75 -37.44 25.07
C ASP A 29 -16.67 -36.36 24.90
N ALA A 30 -15.41 -36.77 24.69
CA ALA A 30 -14.31 -35.80 24.55
C ALA A 30 -14.45 -34.98 23.25
N GLU A 31 -14.89 -35.61 22.16
CA GLU A 31 -15.14 -34.98 20.85
C GLU A 31 -16.24 -33.89 20.97
N ASP A 32 -17.34 -34.17 21.67
CA ASP A 32 -18.38 -33.18 21.98
C ASP A 32 -17.78 -31.95 22.69
N PHE A 33 -16.86 -32.17 23.65
CA PHE A 33 -16.21 -31.06 24.35
C PHE A 33 -15.28 -30.27 23.46
N GLU A 34 -14.50 -30.91 22.59
CA GLU A 34 -13.65 -30.23 21.60
C GLU A 34 -14.48 -29.29 20.73
N GLU A 35 -15.60 -29.78 20.17
CA GLU A 35 -16.51 -28.96 19.37
C GLU A 35 -17.06 -27.76 20.15
N ILE A 36 -17.52 -27.98 21.39
CA ILE A 36 -18.04 -26.92 22.27
C ILE A 36 -16.96 -25.88 22.57
N ILE A 37 -15.73 -26.32 22.85
CA ILE A 37 -14.60 -25.45 23.18
C ILE A 37 -14.22 -24.60 21.98
N HIS A 38 -14.02 -25.20 20.80
CA HIS A 38 -13.73 -24.48 19.57
C HIS A 38 -14.82 -23.48 19.23
N TYR A 39 -16.10 -23.84 19.38
CA TYR A 39 -17.21 -22.91 19.19
C TYR A 39 -17.06 -21.67 20.07
N TYR A 40 -16.79 -21.84 21.37
CA TYR A 40 -16.67 -20.69 22.26
C TYR A 40 -15.41 -19.87 22.03
N LEU A 41 -14.26 -20.50 21.75
CA LEU A 41 -13.01 -19.80 21.49
C LEU A 41 -13.08 -19.00 20.18
N ASN A 42 -13.60 -19.59 19.10
CA ASN A 42 -13.76 -18.93 17.80
C ASN A 42 -14.75 -17.75 17.86
N ASN A 43 -15.72 -17.78 18.78
CA ASN A 43 -16.65 -16.69 19.03
C ASN A 43 -16.16 -15.68 20.10
N GLY A 44 -14.90 -15.76 20.53
CA GLY A 44 -14.31 -14.85 21.54
C GLY A 44 -14.89 -15.01 22.95
N LYS A 45 -15.67 -16.06 23.22
CA LYS A 45 -16.30 -16.36 24.52
C LYS A 45 -15.35 -17.19 25.40
N ILE A 46 -14.16 -16.66 25.65
CA ILE A 46 -13.04 -17.37 26.31
C ILE A 46 -13.44 -17.95 27.68
N SER A 47 -14.24 -17.23 28.47
CA SER A 47 -14.69 -17.71 29.78
C SER A 47 -15.56 -18.97 29.71
N LEU A 48 -16.39 -19.09 28.67
CA LEU A 48 -17.20 -20.28 28.43
C LEU A 48 -16.36 -21.42 27.87
N GLY A 49 -15.41 -21.13 26.97
CA GLY A 49 -14.43 -22.12 26.51
C GLY A 49 -13.63 -22.71 27.67
N LYS A 50 -13.14 -21.88 28.59
CA LYS A 50 -12.47 -22.33 29.83
C LYS A 50 -13.34 -23.20 30.71
N LYS A 51 -14.62 -22.85 30.85
CA LYS A 51 -15.57 -23.63 31.63
C LYS A 51 -15.82 -24.99 30.97
N ALA A 52 -15.92 -25.03 29.64
CA ALA A 52 -16.04 -26.27 28.87
C ALA A 52 -14.78 -27.14 29.01
N ILE A 53 -13.57 -26.58 28.90
CA ILE A 53 -12.31 -27.29 29.15
C ILE A 53 -12.28 -27.88 30.57
N GLN A 54 -12.64 -27.09 31.58
CA GLN A 54 -12.64 -27.56 32.97
C GLN A 54 -13.59 -28.76 33.15
N ILE A 55 -14.84 -28.63 32.71
CA ILE A 55 -15.85 -29.71 32.84
C ILE A 55 -15.43 -30.92 32.00
N GLY A 56 -14.87 -30.69 30.82
CA GLY A 56 -14.36 -31.73 29.94
C GLY A 56 -13.23 -32.53 30.60
N LEU A 57 -12.26 -31.87 31.21
CA LEU A 57 -11.16 -32.52 31.93
C LEU A 57 -11.61 -33.18 33.25
N GLU A 58 -12.69 -32.71 33.89
CA GLU A 58 -13.31 -33.40 35.03
C GLU A 58 -13.95 -34.73 34.60
N GLN A 59 -14.58 -34.79 33.41
CA GLN A 59 -15.19 -36.02 32.87
C GLN A 59 -14.15 -36.94 32.19
N HIS A 60 -13.16 -36.35 31.53
CA HIS A 60 -12.13 -37.03 30.73
C HIS A 60 -10.70 -36.58 31.10
N PRO A 61 -10.19 -36.91 32.32
CA PRO A 61 -8.90 -36.37 32.82
C PRO A 61 -7.66 -36.75 32.00
N ASN A 62 -7.77 -37.77 31.15
CA ASN A 62 -6.68 -38.32 30.35
C ASN A 62 -6.77 -37.94 28.86
N SER A 63 -7.78 -37.18 28.44
CA SER A 63 -7.82 -36.68 27.05
C SER A 63 -6.64 -35.73 26.83
N MET A 64 -5.85 -36.01 25.79
CA MET A 64 -4.69 -35.19 25.44
C MET A 64 -5.15 -33.94 24.69
N GLU A 65 -6.16 -34.10 23.85
CA GLU A 65 -6.78 -33.07 23.03
C GLU A 65 -7.34 -31.95 23.91
N LEU A 66 -8.10 -32.29 24.95
CA LEU A 66 -8.61 -31.31 25.92
C LEU A 66 -7.49 -30.60 26.71
N LYS A 67 -6.36 -31.29 26.97
CA LYS A 67 -5.19 -30.67 27.61
C LYS A 67 -4.46 -29.74 26.65
N LEU A 68 -4.34 -30.08 25.37
CA LEU A 68 -3.76 -29.21 24.34
C LEU A 68 -4.61 -27.95 24.16
N LEU A 69 -5.94 -28.06 24.13
CA LEU A 69 -6.84 -26.89 24.15
C LEU A 69 -6.67 -26.05 25.42
N GLN A 70 -6.38 -26.68 26.57
CA GLN A 70 -6.04 -25.94 27.79
C GLN A 70 -4.71 -25.19 27.65
N VAL A 71 -3.69 -25.79 27.01
CA VAL A 71 -2.42 -25.12 26.70
C VAL A 71 -2.64 -23.88 25.84
N GLU A 72 -3.44 -23.97 24.78
CA GLU A 72 -3.77 -22.84 23.91
C GLU A 72 -4.38 -21.67 24.68
N VAL A 73 -5.33 -21.96 25.56
CA VAL A 73 -5.97 -20.93 26.39
C VAL A 73 -4.98 -20.33 27.40
N LEU A 74 -4.10 -21.13 27.99
CA LEU A 74 -3.05 -20.64 28.88
C LEU A 74 -2.06 -19.74 28.13
N ALA A 75 -1.66 -20.13 26.92
CA ALA A 75 -0.82 -19.32 26.04
C ALA A 75 -1.53 -18.02 25.65
N PHE A 76 -2.82 -18.05 25.35
CA PHE A 76 -3.63 -16.85 25.09
C PHE A 76 -3.67 -15.90 26.30
N GLU A 77 -3.74 -16.42 27.52
CA GLU A 77 -3.70 -15.65 28.78
C GLU A 77 -2.28 -15.28 29.26
N ASP A 78 -1.25 -15.47 28.44
CA ASP A 78 0.17 -15.22 28.74
C ASP A 78 0.70 -16.03 29.95
N LYS A 79 0.06 -17.14 30.29
CA LYS A 79 0.44 -18.06 31.37
C LYS A 79 1.38 -19.14 30.86
N PHE A 80 2.50 -18.72 30.28
CA PHE A 80 3.44 -19.60 29.57
C PHE A 80 4.03 -20.70 30.46
N ASP A 81 4.37 -20.41 31.72
CA ASP A 81 4.95 -21.42 32.62
C ASP A 81 3.97 -22.57 32.92
N ALA A 82 2.68 -22.24 33.06
CA ALA A 82 1.63 -23.24 33.28
C ALA A 82 1.37 -24.05 32.01
N ALA A 83 1.43 -23.40 30.84
CA ALA A 83 1.31 -24.05 29.54
C ALA A 83 2.47 -25.04 29.31
N GLU A 84 3.71 -24.64 29.57
CA GLU A 84 4.90 -25.50 29.45
C GLU A 84 4.86 -26.68 30.41
N THR A 85 4.43 -26.47 31.66
CA THR A 85 4.26 -27.57 32.63
C THR A 85 3.27 -28.63 32.11
N LEU A 86 2.16 -28.18 31.52
CA LEU A 86 1.15 -29.08 30.96
C LEU A 86 1.68 -29.80 29.69
N LEU A 87 2.46 -29.12 28.85
CA LEU A 87 3.13 -29.74 27.70
C LEU A 87 4.15 -30.79 28.13
N ASP A 88 4.91 -30.55 29.21
CA ASP A 88 5.82 -31.54 29.79
C ASP A 88 5.06 -32.79 30.27
N GLU A 89 3.89 -32.63 30.89
CA GLU A 89 3.03 -33.75 31.28
C GLU A 89 2.55 -34.56 30.07
N ILE A 90 2.11 -33.89 29.00
CA ILE A 90 1.66 -34.54 27.76
C ILE A 90 2.82 -35.32 27.11
N GLN A 91 3.98 -34.69 26.98
CA GLN A 91 5.16 -35.30 26.34
C GLN A 91 5.68 -36.53 27.11
N ASN A 92 5.59 -36.53 28.44
CA ASN A 92 5.97 -37.70 29.25
C ASN A 92 5.05 -38.91 29.00
N ILE A 93 3.81 -38.68 28.58
CA ILE A 93 2.84 -39.74 28.28
C ILE A 93 3.02 -40.23 26.83
N ASN A 94 3.17 -39.29 25.89
CA ASN A 94 3.40 -39.57 24.48
C ASN A 94 4.56 -38.73 23.96
N ALA A 95 5.74 -39.35 23.86
CA ALA A 95 6.97 -38.66 23.48
C ALA A 95 7.01 -38.25 22.00
N ASP A 96 6.27 -38.95 21.14
CA ASP A 96 6.25 -38.76 19.69
C ASP A 96 5.02 -37.96 19.23
N ASN A 97 4.48 -37.08 20.09
CA ASN A 97 3.37 -36.19 19.73
C ASN A 97 3.91 -34.86 19.15
N GLU A 98 3.75 -34.66 17.85
CA GLU A 98 4.17 -33.45 17.14
C GLU A 98 3.48 -32.18 17.67
N GLU A 99 2.25 -32.31 18.15
CA GLU A 99 1.44 -31.17 18.60
C GLU A 99 2.06 -30.49 19.81
N VAL A 100 2.80 -31.23 20.64
CA VAL A 100 3.56 -30.64 21.76
C VAL A 100 4.57 -29.61 21.25
N TYR A 101 5.28 -29.94 20.17
CA TYR A 101 6.27 -29.05 19.57
C TYR A 101 5.62 -27.84 18.89
N ILE A 102 4.49 -28.05 18.21
CA ILE A 102 3.69 -26.99 17.59
C ILE A 102 3.19 -26.00 18.65
N GLN A 103 2.61 -26.49 19.74
CA GLN A 103 2.12 -25.64 20.83
C GLN A 103 3.25 -24.88 21.55
N ARG A 104 4.41 -25.53 21.77
CA ARG A 104 5.60 -24.81 22.26
C ARG A 104 6.08 -23.76 21.28
N ALA A 105 6.06 -24.03 19.97
CA ALA A 105 6.44 -23.07 18.95
C ALA A 105 5.50 -21.85 18.98
N ASN A 106 4.19 -22.06 19.07
CA ASN A 106 3.19 -20.99 19.21
C ASN A 106 3.46 -20.12 20.46
N ILE A 107 3.79 -20.74 21.59
CA ILE A 107 4.20 -20.02 22.81
C ILE A 107 5.45 -19.16 22.57
N ARG A 108 6.47 -19.70 21.88
CA ARG A 108 7.71 -18.96 21.57
C ARG A 108 7.48 -17.84 20.58
N SER A 109 6.67 -18.06 19.55
CA SER A 109 6.26 -17.05 18.58
C SER A 109 5.58 -15.87 19.27
N LYS A 110 4.63 -16.14 20.19
CA LYS A 110 3.95 -15.11 20.98
C LYS A 110 4.88 -14.33 21.94
N GLN A 111 6.05 -14.89 22.26
CA GLN A 111 7.11 -14.23 23.03
C GLN A 111 8.12 -13.46 22.14
N ASP A 112 7.83 -13.28 20.85
CA ASP A 112 8.74 -12.72 19.83
C ASP A 112 10.05 -13.53 19.67
N LYS A 113 10.04 -14.81 20.04
CA LYS A 113 11.19 -15.73 19.93
C LYS A 113 11.06 -16.63 18.70
N HIS A 114 10.90 -16.01 17.53
CA HIS A 114 10.64 -16.70 16.26
C HIS A 114 11.68 -17.78 15.91
N GLN A 115 12.97 -17.54 16.17
CA GLN A 115 13.99 -18.55 15.88
C GLN A 115 13.87 -19.81 16.76
N GLU A 116 13.44 -19.67 18.02
CA GLU A 116 13.16 -20.81 18.90
C GLU A 116 11.91 -21.56 18.41
N ALA A 117 10.87 -20.83 17.97
CA ALA A 117 9.67 -21.41 17.38
C ALA A 117 9.99 -22.23 16.11
N VAL A 118 10.83 -21.68 15.21
CA VAL A 118 11.31 -22.40 14.02
C VAL A 118 12.01 -23.71 14.39
N ASN A 119 12.90 -23.70 15.38
CA ASN A 119 13.62 -24.91 15.79
C ASN A 119 12.65 -26.00 16.28
N LEU A 120 11.63 -25.62 17.05
CA LEU A 120 10.59 -26.53 17.53
C LEU A 120 9.73 -27.07 16.40
N LEU A 121 9.33 -26.24 15.44
CA LEU A 121 8.57 -26.68 14.27
C LEU A 121 9.39 -27.62 13.37
N LEU A 122 10.70 -27.42 13.24
CA LEU A 122 11.59 -28.36 12.55
C LEU A 122 11.71 -29.70 13.29
N GLU A 123 11.63 -29.71 14.62
CA GLU A 123 11.54 -30.95 15.39
C GLU A 123 10.20 -31.65 15.15
N ALA A 124 9.08 -30.91 15.16
CA ALA A 124 7.75 -31.44 14.83
C ALA A 124 7.73 -32.09 13.43
N LEU A 125 8.39 -31.47 12.45
CA LEU A 125 8.47 -31.95 11.07
C LEU A 125 9.20 -33.29 10.93
N ASN A 126 10.08 -33.65 11.87
CA ASN A 126 10.77 -34.95 11.86
C ASN A 126 9.91 -36.10 12.39
N ILE A 127 8.77 -35.79 13.02
CA ILE A 127 7.90 -36.76 13.71
C ILE A 127 6.71 -37.14 12.84
N THR A 128 6.12 -36.17 12.13
CA THR A 128 4.87 -36.35 11.39
C THR A 128 5.06 -36.40 9.88
N ASP A 129 4.21 -37.18 9.22
CA ASP A 129 4.06 -37.18 7.76
C ASP A 129 3.06 -36.11 7.28
N HIS A 130 2.28 -35.50 8.19
CA HIS A 130 1.29 -34.47 7.88
C HIS A 130 1.89 -33.08 8.09
N SER A 131 2.74 -32.65 7.15
CA SER A 131 3.59 -31.46 7.31
C SER A 131 2.96 -30.14 6.88
N PHE A 132 1.72 -30.11 6.40
CA PHE A 132 1.12 -28.90 5.81
C PHE A 132 1.06 -27.75 6.82
N ASP A 133 0.44 -27.98 7.98
CA ASP A 133 0.29 -26.96 9.02
C ASP A 133 1.65 -26.50 9.55
N ILE A 134 2.60 -27.43 9.68
CA ILE A 134 3.96 -27.13 10.13
C ILE A 134 4.70 -26.24 9.11
N HIS A 135 4.58 -26.54 7.81
CA HIS A 135 5.17 -25.70 6.77
C HIS A 135 4.52 -24.31 6.72
N SER A 136 3.20 -24.23 6.90
CA SER A 136 2.49 -22.96 6.97
C SER A 136 2.99 -22.11 8.15
N LEU A 137 3.11 -22.71 9.35
CA LEU A 137 3.64 -22.06 10.55
C LEU A 137 5.11 -21.65 10.37
N LEU A 138 5.97 -22.53 9.84
CA LEU A 138 7.37 -22.20 9.54
C LEU A 138 7.46 -21.02 8.57
N GLY A 139 6.62 -20.99 7.54
CA GLY A 139 6.51 -19.89 6.59
C GLY A 139 6.23 -18.56 7.30
N MET A 140 5.24 -18.55 8.21
CA MET A 140 4.88 -17.37 8.99
C MET A 140 6.01 -16.92 9.94
N GLU A 141 6.65 -17.86 10.65
CA GLU A 141 7.80 -17.53 11.52
C GLU A 141 8.96 -16.93 10.73
N TYR A 142 9.25 -17.45 9.53
CA TYR A 142 10.25 -16.87 8.66
C TYR A 142 9.86 -15.48 8.13
N LEU A 143 8.56 -15.22 7.88
CA LEU A 143 8.08 -13.87 7.55
C LEU A 143 8.28 -12.89 8.71
N PHE A 144 7.98 -13.27 9.95
CA PHE A 144 8.25 -12.43 11.13
C PHE A 144 9.74 -12.09 11.31
N MET A 145 10.62 -12.95 10.79
CA MET A 145 12.07 -12.76 10.78
C MET A 145 12.61 -12.05 9.53
N ASP A 146 11.74 -11.57 8.63
CA ASP A 146 12.10 -11.03 7.31
C ASP A 146 12.95 -12.00 6.46
N ASN A 147 12.87 -13.31 6.72
CA ASN A 147 13.56 -14.35 5.97
C ASN A 147 12.69 -14.88 4.82
N TYR A 148 12.46 -14.01 3.84
CA TYR A 148 11.58 -14.28 2.70
C TYR A 148 12.03 -15.49 1.85
N GLU A 149 13.32 -15.83 1.83
CA GLU A 149 13.81 -17.01 1.10
C GLU A 149 13.31 -18.32 1.72
N GLN A 150 13.43 -18.50 3.04
CA GLN A 150 12.96 -19.71 3.69
C GLN A 150 11.43 -19.74 3.77
N ALA A 151 10.79 -18.59 3.99
CA ALA A 151 9.33 -18.48 3.97
C ALA A 151 8.76 -18.95 2.62
N LYS A 152 9.33 -18.47 1.50
CA LYS A 152 8.97 -18.90 0.14
C LYS A 152 9.00 -20.41 -0.01
N PHE A 153 10.10 -21.07 0.38
CA PHE A 153 10.20 -22.53 0.26
C PHE A 153 9.17 -23.26 1.10
N CYS A 154 8.86 -22.76 2.31
CA CYS A 154 7.83 -23.36 3.17
C CYS A 154 6.44 -23.27 2.52
N PHE A 155 6.04 -22.09 2.02
CA PHE A 155 4.76 -21.93 1.35
C PHE A 155 4.69 -22.67 0.01
N MET A 156 5.81 -22.80 -0.72
CA MET A 156 5.86 -23.65 -1.91
C MET A 156 5.57 -25.12 -1.57
N ARG A 157 6.03 -25.62 -0.40
CA ARG A 157 5.67 -26.96 0.07
C ARG A 157 4.17 -27.09 0.36
N CYS A 158 3.55 -26.07 0.97
CA CYS A 158 2.10 -26.06 1.17
C CYS A 158 1.35 -26.19 -0.16
N VAL A 159 1.73 -25.39 -1.18
CA VAL A 159 1.11 -25.45 -2.52
C VAL A 159 1.37 -26.78 -3.24
N GLU A 160 2.53 -27.41 -3.00
CA GLU A 160 2.80 -28.75 -3.55
C GLU A 160 1.92 -29.85 -2.93
N MET A 161 1.52 -29.68 -1.66
CA MET A 161 0.66 -30.60 -0.92
C MET A 161 -0.83 -30.39 -1.22
N ASP A 162 -1.25 -29.13 -1.31
CA ASP A 162 -2.59 -28.71 -1.70
C ASP A 162 -2.50 -27.57 -2.72
N ASP A 163 -2.77 -27.88 -3.99
CA ASP A 163 -2.70 -26.89 -5.05
C ASP A 163 -3.89 -25.91 -5.04
N GLN A 164 -4.93 -26.16 -4.25
CA GLN A 164 -6.06 -25.24 -4.07
C GLN A 164 -5.87 -24.30 -2.88
N ASP A 165 -4.78 -24.42 -2.12
CA ASP A 165 -4.46 -23.46 -1.07
C ASP A 165 -3.94 -22.15 -1.63
N TYR A 166 -4.88 -21.32 -2.06
CA TYR A 166 -4.60 -20.00 -2.59
C TYR A 166 -3.92 -19.09 -1.57
N SER A 167 -4.12 -19.31 -0.26
CA SER A 167 -3.45 -18.53 0.79
C SER A 167 -1.92 -18.72 0.71
N SER A 168 -1.46 -19.97 0.65
CA SER A 168 -0.03 -20.24 0.46
C SER A 168 0.48 -19.76 -0.90
N LEU A 169 -0.30 -19.91 -1.98
CA LEU A 169 0.08 -19.38 -3.29
C LEU A 169 0.31 -17.85 -3.25
N TYR A 170 -0.58 -17.11 -2.58
CA TYR A 170 -0.41 -15.68 -2.34
C TYR A 170 0.87 -15.40 -1.54
N ASN A 171 1.15 -16.18 -0.49
CA ASN A 171 2.35 -16.01 0.32
C ASN A 171 3.65 -16.33 -0.45
N VAL A 172 3.64 -17.29 -1.37
CA VAL A 172 4.77 -17.55 -2.27
C VAL A 172 5.04 -16.32 -3.15
N VAL A 173 4.00 -15.78 -3.79
CA VAL A 173 4.11 -14.57 -4.63
C VAL A 173 4.59 -13.37 -3.82
N TYR A 174 4.05 -13.18 -2.61
CA TYR A 174 4.48 -12.14 -1.69
C TYR A 174 5.97 -12.23 -1.39
N CYS A 175 6.49 -13.43 -1.08
CA CYS A 175 7.91 -13.61 -0.83
C CYS A 175 8.77 -13.27 -2.05
N PHE A 176 8.34 -13.65 -3.26
CA PHE A 176 9.03 -13.26 -4.49
C PHE A 176 9.03 -11.73 -4.71
N GLU A 177 7.92 -11.05 -4.45
CA GLU A 177 7.82 -9.58 -4.58
C GLU A 177 8.79 -8.87 -3.63
N PHE A 178 8.91 -9.33 -2.37
CA PHE A 178 9.85 -8.77 -1.38
C PHE A 178 11.32 -9.04 -1.73
N LEU A 179 11.60 -10.18 -2.37
CA LEU A 179 12.92 -10.50 -2.89
C LEU A 179 13.24 -9.79 -4.22
N GLU A 180 12.28 -9.05 -4.79
CA GLU A 180 12.34 -8.44 -6.13
C GLU A 180 12.64 -9.46 -7.26
N ASP A 181 12.40 -10.75 -7.03
CA ASP A 181 12.63 -11.84 -7.99
C ASP A 181 11.37 -12.11 -8.84
N PHE A 182 11.04 -11.13 -9.69
CA PHE A 182 9.89 -11.22 -10.59
C PHE A 182 10.03 -12.33 -11.64
N ASP A 183 11.25 -12.65 -12.08
CA ASP A 183 11.48 -13.71 -13.08
C ASP A 183 11.28 -15.09 -12.47
N GLY A 184 11.79 -15.33 -11.26
CA GLY A 184 11.53 -16.56 -10.51
C GLY A 184 10.04 -16.76 -10.24
N CYS A 185 9.33 -15.70 -9.86
CA CYS A 185 7.87 -15.73 -9.66
C CYS A 185 7.12 -16.12 -10.94
N ILE A 186 7.47 -15.50 -12.07
CA ILE A 186 6.87 -15.83 -13.37
C ILE A 186 7.13 -17.30 -13.73
N HIS A 187 8.35 -17.80 -13.53
CA HIS A 187 8.66 -19.20 -13.79
C HIS A 187 7.85 -20.14 -12.90
N TYR A 188 7.78 -19.86 -11.59
CA TYR A 188 7.01 -20.65 -10.63
C TYR A 188 5.51 -20.67 -10.97
N LEU A 189 4.91 -19.52 -11.25
CA LEU A 189 3.49 -19.42 -11.59
C LEU A 189 3.16 -20.14 -12.90
N ASN A 190 4.04 -20.09 -13.90
CA ASN A 190 3.83 -20.84 -15.13
C ASN A 190 3.88 -22.36 -14.88
N ASP A 191 4.82 -22.87 -14.08
CA ASP A 191 4.88 -24.29 -13.69
C ASP A 191 3.65 -24.74 -12.90
N TYR A 192 3.16 -23.89 -11.99
CA TYR A 192 1.90 -24.13 -11.28
C TYR A 192 0.71 -24.21 -12.26
N LEU A 193 0.63 -23.28 -13.22
CA LEU A 193 -0.44 -23.21 -14.22
C LEU A 193 -0.40 -24.37 -15.24
N GLU A 194 0.74 -25.01 -15.49
CA GLU A 194 0.81 -26.23 -16.31
C GLU A 194 -0.03 -27.37 -15.69
N ARG A 195 -0.10 -27.41 -14.35
CA ARG A 195 -0.90 -28.38 -13.59
C ARG A 195 -2.31 -27.87 -13.31
N ASN A 196 -2.45 -26.55 -13.13
CA ASN A 196 -3.69 -25.87 -12.74
C ASN A 196 -4.12 -24.81 -13.76
N PRO A 197 -4.47 -25.19 -15.01
CA PRO A 197 -4.68 -24.24 -16.10
C PRO A 197 -5.91 -23.34 -15.94
N TYR A 198 -6.83 -23.68 -15.04
CA TYR A 198 -8.06 -22.94 -14.74
C TYR A 198 -7.98 -22.20 -13.40
N CYS A 199 -6.80 -22.00 -12.82
CA CYS A 199 -6.64 -21.21 -11.60
C CYS A 199 -6.60 -19.71 -11.96
N GLU A 200 -7.72 -19.03 -11.74
CA GLU A 200 -7.88 -17.59 -11.96
C GLU A 200 -6.92 -16.77 -11.10
N VAL A 201 -6.67 -17.20 -9.86
CA VAL A 201 -5.76 -16.54 -8.92
C VAL A 201 -4.34 -16.52 -9.45
N ALA A 202 -3.84 -17.66 -9.93
CA ALA A 202 -2.50 -17.79 -10.47
C ALA A 202 -2.32 -16.97 -11.76
N TRP A 203 -3.29 -17.03 -12.68
CA TRP A 203 -3.29 -16.20 -13.89
C TRP A 203 -3.27 -14.70 -13.57
N HIS A 204 -4.04 -14.26 -12.57
CA HIS A 204 -4.05 -12.87 -12.12
C HIS A 204 -2.72 -12.44 -11.48
N GLN A 205 -2.12 -13.27 -10.61
CA GLN A 205 -0.79 -12.95 -10.06
C GLN A 205 0.27 -12.91 -11.17
N LEU A 206 0.21 -13.82 -12.14
CA LEU A 206 1.12 -13.82 -13.28
C LEU A 206 0.98 -12.53 -14.10
N GLY A 207 -0.24 -12.07 -14.34
CA GLY A 207 -0.51 -10.78 -14.99
C GLY A 207 0.07 -9.59 -14.23
N LYS A 208 -0.03 -9.58 -12.89
CA LYS A 208 0.60 -8.56 -12.03
C LYS A 208 2.12 -8.57 -12.15
N MET A 209 2.76 -9.75 -12.21
CA MET A 209 4.22 -9.85 -12.41
C MET A 209 4.66 -9.28 -13.74
N TYR A 210 3.96 -9.62 -14.84
CA TYR A 210 4.21 -9.02 -16.15
C TYR A 210 4.00 -7.51 -16.14
N LEU A 211 2.97 -7.01 -15.45
CA LEU A 211 2.73 -5.58 -15.31
C LEU A 211 3.86 -4.87 -14.56
N ALA A 212 4.39 -5.44 -13.48
CA ALA A 212 5.54 -4.91 -12.74
C ALA A 212 6.78 -4.79 -13.65
N LYS A 213 6.98 -5.78 -14.54
CA LYS A 213 8.02 -5.77 -15.58
C LYS A 213 7.70 -4.91 -16.81
N LYS A 214 6.53 -4.25 -16.85
CA LYS A 214 6.02 -3.46 -17.99
C LYS A 214 5.83 -4.27 -19.28
N LEU A 215 5.67 -5.59 -19.16
CA LEU A 215 5.34 -6.52 -20.23
C LEU A 215 3.82 -6.52 -20.44
N TYR A 216 3.32 -5.43 -21.03
CA TYR A 216 1.88 -5.13 -21.05
C TYR A 216 1.05 -6.12 -21.88
N ILE A 217 1.60 -6.73 -22.93
CA ILE A 217 0.83 -7.66 -23.79
C ILE A 217 0.66 -9.01 -23.10
N GLU A 218 1.73 -9.48 -22.46
CA GLU A 218 1.76 -10.68 -21.64
C GLU A 218 0.84 -10.53 -20.42
N ALA A 219 0.87 -9.36 -19.77
CA ALA A 219 -0.05 -9.04 -18.68
C ALA A 219 -1.53 -9.11 -19.12
N LEU A 220 -1.88 -8.52 -20.27
CA LEU A 220 -3.25 -8.61 -20.81
C LEU A 220 -3.66 -10.06 -21.05
N THR A 221 -2.78 -10.86 -21.66
CA THR A 221 -3.04 -12.26 -21.95
C THR A 221 -3.30 -13.06 -20.68
N ALA A 222 -2.50 -12.83 -19.63
CA ALA A 222 -2.68 -13.49 -18.34
C ALA A 222 -4.00 -13.08 -17.66
N PHE A 223 -4.37 -11.79 -17.69
CA PHE A 223 -5.67 -11.35 -17.17
C PHE A 223 -6.86 -11.87 -17.99
N ASP A 224 -6.70 -12.04 -19.32
CA ASP A 224 -7.71 -12.69 -20.16
C ASP A 224 -7.91 -14.15 -19.74
N PHE A 225 -6.85 -14.89 -19.46
CA PHE A 225 -6.96 -16.27 -18.96
C PHE A 225 -7.57 -16.34 -17.55
N ALA A 226 -7.27 -15.36 -16.68
CA ALA A 226 -7.93 -15.27 -15.38
C ALA A 226 -9.45 -15.10 -15.53
N ILE A 227 -9.89 -14.20 -16.42
CA ILE A 227 -11.31 -13.96 -16.73
C ILE A 227 -11.96 -15.18 -17.40
N ILE A 228 -11.24 -15.92 -18.24
CA ILE A 228 -11.74 -17.15 -18.87
C ILE A 228 -11.91 -18.26 -17.81
N SER A 229 -11.04 -18.28 -16.81
CA SER A 229 -11.09 -19.26 -15.72
C SER A 229 -12.26 -18.99 -14.77
N ASP A 230 -12.48 -17.71 -14.43
CA ASP A 230 -13.65 -17.23 -13.69
C ASP A 230 -14.10 -15.87 -14.24
N ASP A 231 -15.28 -15.84 -14.89
CA ASP A 231 -15.83 -14.64 -15.51
C ASP A 231 -16.42 -13.64 -14.51
N SER A 232 -16.52 -14.04 -13.24
CA SER A 232 -16.89 -13.18 -12.11
C SER A 232 -15.68 -12.59 -11.38
N PHE A 233 -14.45 -12.93 -11.79
CA PHE A 233 -13.24 -12.50 -11.08
C PHE A 233 -12.89 -11.02 -11.33
N ILE A 234 -13.47 -10.14 -10.51
CA ILE A 234 -13.40 -8.69 -10.62
C ILE A 234 -11.96 -8.15 -10.66
N GLY A 235 -11.07 -8.73 -9.86
CA GLY A 235 -9.66 -8.33 -9.81
C GLY A 235 -8.99 -8.35 -11.18
N ALA A 236 -9.30 -9.37 -12.00
CA ALA A 236 -8.74 -9.51 -13.33
C ALA A 236 -9.26 -8.45 -14.32
N TYR A 237 -10.57 -8.15 -14.33
CA TYR A 237 -11.10 -7.03 -15.13
C TYR A 237 -10.48 -5.69 -14.73
N PHE A 238 -10.37 -5.47 -13.41
CA PHE A 238 -9.83 -4.23 -12.88
C PHE A 238 -8.37 -4.01 -13.30
N GLU A 239 -7.53 -5.03 -13.11
CA GLU A 239 -6.12 -4.98 -13.49
C GLU A 239 -5.93 -4.92 -15.01
N LYS A 240 -6.72 -5.67 -15.79
CA LYS A 240 -6.75 -5.57 -17.26
C LYS A 240 -7.06 -4.15 -17.73
N GLY A 241 -8.06 -3.48 -17.15
CA GLY A 241 -8.36 -2.08 -17.40
C GLY A 241 -7.14 -1.17 -17.14
N LYS A 242 -6.37 -1.44 -16.07
CA LYS A 242 -5.16 -0.66 -15.75
C LYS A 242 -4.10 -0.81 -16.82
N VAL A 243 -3.91 -2.01 -17.36
CA VAL A 243 -2.96 -2.28 -18.44
C VAL A 243 -3.40 -1.60 -19.74
N LEU A 244 -4.70 -1.68 -20.08
CA LEU A 244 -5.27 -1.02 -21.24
C LEU A 244 -5.08 0.51 -21.20
N GLU A 245 -5.23 1.13 -20.04
CA GLU A 245 -4.92 2.56 -19.85
C GLU A 245 -3.44 2.89 -20.13
N LYS A 246 -2.51 2.04 -19.70
CA LYS A 246 -1.07 2.23 -19.97
C LYS A 246 -0.75 2.12 -21.46
N LEU A 247 -1.51 1.32 -22.19
CA LEU A 247 -1.42 1.17 -23.65
C LEU A 247 -2.21 2.24 -24.42
N GLY A 248 -2.95 3.12 -23.73
CA GLY A 248 -3.79 4.15 -24.36
C GLY A 248 -5.10 3.62 -24.97
N ARG A 249 -5.48 2.36 -24.67
CA ARG A 249 -6.71 1.71 -25.15
C ARG A 249 -7.88 2.05 -24.22
N TYR A 250 -8.25 3.33 -24.17
CA TYR A 250 -9.17 3.85 -23.14
C TYR A 250 -10.61 3.32 -23.23
N ASN A 251 -11.16 3.08 -24.44
CA ASN A 251 -12.52 2.54 -24.56
C ASN A 251 -12.61 1.12 -23.99
N GLU A 252 -11.63 0.27 -24.30
CA GLU A 252 -11.58 -1.09 -23.77
C GLU A 252 -11.33 -1.09 -22.25
N ALA A 253 -10.53 -0.13 -21.75
CA ALA A 253 -10.36 0.05 -20.30
C ALA A 253 -11.69 0.42 -19.63
N ILE A 254 -12.48 1.31 -20.24
CA ILE A 254 -13.81 1.68 -19.75
C ILE A 254 -14.72 0.46 -19.66
N GLU A 255 -14.81 -0.35 -20.71
CA GLU A 255 -15.63 -1.58 -20.72
C GLU A 255 -15.25 -2.51 -19.54
N ASN A 256 -13.95 -2.71 -19.30
CA ASN A 256 -13.50 -3.56 -18.19
C ASN A 256 -13.85 -2.97 -16.81
N TYR A 257 -13.73 -1.64 -16.63
CA TYR A 257 -14.13 -0.99 -15.38
C TYR A 257 -15.64 -0.95 -15.19
N GLU A 258 -16.42 -0.84 -16.26
CA GLU A 258 -17.89 -0.94 -16.22
C GLU A 258 -18.35 -2.34 -15.83
N HIS A 259 -17.62 -3.38 -16.25
CA HIS A 259 -17.85 -4.74 -15.76
C HIS A 259 -17.56 -4.86 -14.26
N THR A 260 -16.45 -4.31 -13.76
CA THR A 260 -16.11 -4.30 -12.33
C THR A 260 -17.24 -3.73 -11.48
N ILE A 261 -17.83 -2.59 -11.87
CA ILE A 261 -18.93 -1.95 -11.12
C ILE A 261 -20.29 -2.66 -11.27
N SER A 262 -20.40 -3.65 -12.14
CA SER A 262 -21.65 -4.38 -12.39
C SER A 262 -21.78 -5.67 -11.57
N ILE A 263 -20.67 -6.22 -11.09
CA ILE A 263 -20.61 -7.53 -10.40
C ILE A 263 -20.69 -7.37 -8.86
N GLU A 264 -19.98 -6.39 -8.29
CA GLU A 264 -20.01 -6.10 -6.84
C GLU A 264 -20.28 -4.60 -6.56
N ASP A 265 -20.46 -4.28 -5.27
CA ASP A 265 -20.51 -2.90 -4.79
C ASP A 265 -19.31 -2.10 -5.36
N PRO A 266 -19.56 -1.02 -6.13
CA PRO A 266 -18.51 -0.34 -6.85
C PRO A 266 -17.39 0.16 -5.94
N THR A 267 -16.14 -0.22 -6.24
CA THR A 267 -15.02 0.45 -5.58
C THR A 267 -14.94 1.90 -6.08
N SER A 268 -14.83 2.86 -5.16
CA SER A 268 -14.59 4.28 -5.47
C SER A 268 -13.42 4.45 -6.45
N TYR A 269 -12.43 3.56 -6.36
CA TYR A 269 -11.28 3.53 -7.25
C TYR A 269 -11.64 3.20 -8.71
N ALA A 270 -12.62 2.32 -8.98
CA ALA A 270 -13.09 2.06 -10.35
C ALA A 270 -13.72 3.30 -11.00
N PHE A 271 -14.57 4.03 -10.27
CA PHE A 271 -15.12 5.30 -10.75
C PHE A 271 -14.01 6.33 -11.04
N LEU A 272 -12.98 6.39 -10.20
CA LEU A 272 -11.84 7.28 -10.44
C LEU A 272 -11.13 6.95 -11.76
N ARG A 273 -10.96 5.67 -12.08
CA ARG A 273 -10.33 5.22 -13.34
C ARG A 273 -11.21 5.49 -14.56
N LEU A 274 -12.52 5.26 -14.46
CA LEU A 274 -13.49 5.64 -15.49
C LEU A 274 -13.42 7.14 -15.80
N GLY A 275 -13.43 7.98 -14.76
CA GLY A 275 -13.32 9.43 -14.93
C GLY A 275 -12.04 9.84 -15.67
N LYS A 276 -10.90 9.22 -15.34
CA LYS A 276 -9.62 9.45 -16.02
C LYS A 276 -9.64 9.01 -17.48
N CYS A 277 -10.22 7.85 -17.78
CA CYS A 277 -10.36 7.37 -19.16
C CYS A 277 -11.21 8.31 -20.00
N HIS A 278 -12.39 8.71 -19.50
CA HIS A 278 -13.25 9.68 -20.17
C HIS A 278 -12.56 11.03 -20.36
N GLU A 279 -11.78 11.51 -19.39
CA GLU A 279 -11.02 12.75 -19.52
C GLU A 279 -9.98 12.65 -20.65
N LYS A 280 -9.27 11.52 -20.75
CA LYS A 280 -8.29 11.28 -21.83
C LYS A 280 -8.92 11.21 -23.21
N LEU A 281 -10.17 10.74 -23.29
CA LEU A 281 -10.97 10.73 -24.52
C LEU A 281 -11.62 12.08 -24.84
N GLY A 282 -11.51 13.08 -23.95
CA GLY A 282 -12.14 14.40 -24.12
C GLY A 282 -13.62 14.44 -23.72
N ASN A 283 -14.15 13.39 -23.11
CA ASN A 283 -15.52 13.28 -22.62
C ASN A 283 -15.66 13.97 -21.26
N TYR A 284 -15.49 15.29 -21.21
CA TYR A 284 -15.34 16.04 -19.96
C TYR A 284 -16.55 15.97 -19.03
N ASP A 285 -17.77 15.90 -19.55
CA ASP A 285 -18.99 15.80 -18.73
C ASP A 285 -19.07 14.45 -18.01
N LEU A 286 -18.73 13.35 -18.72
CA LEU A 286 -18.66 12.02 -18.13
C LEU A 286 -17.49 11.90 -17.16
N ALA A 287 -16.32 12.46 -17.49
CA ALA A 287 -15.17 12.50 -16.60
C ALA A 287 -15.54 13.14 -15.26
N LYS A 288 -16.20 14.30 -15.32
CA LYS A 288 -16.72 14.99 -14.15
C LYS A 288 -17.71 14.12 -13.40
N TYR A 289 -18.72 13.55 -14.07
CA TYR A 289 -19.70 12.67 -13.44
C TYR A 289 -19.03 11.58 -12.59
N TYR A 290 -18.10 10.82 -13.18
CA TYR A 290 -17.42 9.74 -12.46
C TYR A 290 -16.48 10.22 -11.34
N TYR A 291 -15.84 11.37 -11.48
CA TYR A 291 -15.06 11.95 -10.38
C TYR A 291 -15.93 12.34 -9.19
N TYR A 292 -17.13 12.86 -9.41
CA TYR A 292 -18.06 13.16 -8.32
C TYR A 292 -18.64 11.89 -7.69
N HIS A 293 -18.91 10.86 -8.49
CA HIS A 293 -19.30 9.54 -7.95
C HIS A 293 -18.20 8.92 -7.09
N THR A 294 -16.93 9.05 -7.49
CA THR A 294 -15.78 8.58 -6.71
C THR A 294 -15.83 9.06 -5.25
N VAL A 295 -16.02 10.37 -5.05
CA VAL A 295 -16.04 10.99 -3.71
C VAL A 295 -17.40 10.88 -3.01
N HIS A 296 -18.44 10.48 -3.74
CA HIS A 296 -19.74 10.15 -3.15
C HIS A 296 -19.69 8.78 -2.47
N GLU A 297 -19.12 7.78 -3.16
CA GLU A 297 -18.92 6.44 -2.61
C GLU A 297 -17.89 6.43 -1.47
N ASP A 298 -16.75 7.11 -1.68
CA ASP A 298 -15.71 7.21 -0.67
C ASP A 298 -15.24 8.66 -0.49
N PRO A 299 -15.85 9.39 0.46
CA PRO A 299 -15.44 10.75 0.79
C PRO A 299 -14.03 10.85 1.38
N LEU A 300 -13.43 9.76 1.87
CA LEU A 300 -12.09 9.72 2.44
C LEU A 300 -11.02 9.39 1.38
N LEU A 301 -11.41 9.06 0.15
CA LEU A 301 -10.48 8.90 -0.97
C LEU A 301 -9.99 10.27 -1.49
N ASP A 302 -8.91 10.77 -0.89
CA ASP A 302 -8.19 11.98 -1.26
C ASP A 302 -7.88 12.09 -2.78
N LYS A 303 -7.53 10.98 -3.43
CA LYS A 303 -7.26 10.91 -4.89
C LYS A 303 -8.47 11.30 -5.74
N GLY A 304 -9.69 11.09 -5.25
CA GLY A 304 -10.93 11.53 -5.90
C GLY A 304 -11.05 13.05 -5.89
N TRP A 305 -10.85 13.66 -4.73
CA TRP A 305 -10.83 15.12 -4.57
C TRP A 305 -9.73 15.80 -5.38
N LEU A 306 -8.54 15.19 -5.43
CA LEU A 306 -7.45 15.66 -6.28
C LEU A 306 -7.83 15.61 -7.77
N ALA A 307 -8.50 14.55 -8.24
CA ALA A 307 -8.92 14.45 -9.62
C ALA A 307 -9.97 15.53 -10.01
N ILE A 308 -10.94 15.80 -9.12
CA ILE A 308 -11.89 16.91 -9.30
C ILE A 308 -11.16 18.26 -9.32
N THR A 309 -10.16 18.44 -8.45
CA THR A 309 -9.32 19.64 -8.41
C THR A 309 -8.60 19.83 -9.74
N ASP A 310 -7.90 18.81 -10.22
CA ASP A 310 -7.16 18.85 -11.49
C ASP A 310 -8.07 19.14 -12.69
N PHE A 311 -9.27 18.55 -12.69
CA PHE A 311 -10.29 18.85 -13.70
C PHE A 311 -10.65 20.34 -13.71
N HIS A 312 -10.89 20.95 -12.54
CA HIS A 312 -11.22 22.36 -12.45
C HIS A 312 -10.04 23.30 -12.75
N VAL A 313 -8.81 22.92 -12.39
CA VAL A 313 -7.59 23.67 -12.76
C VAL A 313 -7.44 23.74 -14.28
N ARG A 314 -7.66 22.63 -15.00
CA ARG A 314 -7.58 22.62 -16.48
C ARG A 314 -8.63 23.52 -17.12
N GLN A 315 -9.81 23.63 -16.52
CA GLN A 315 -10.86 24.55 -16.94
C GLN A 315 -10.65 25.99 -16.45
N LYS A 316 -9.51 26.28 -15.79
CA LYS A 316 -9.18 27.58 -15.18
C LYS A 316 -10.23 28.07 -14.17
N ASN A 317 -11.02 27.16 -13.60
CA ASN A 317 -11.96 27.47 -12.53
C ASN A 317 -11.26 27.29 -11.18
N TYR A 318 -10.42 28.26 -10.85
CA TYR A 318 -9.54 28.17 -9.68
C TYR A 318 -10.32 28.28 -8.36
N GLU A 319 -11.48 28.93 -8.32
CA GLU A 319 -12.31 28.99 -7.10
C GLU A 319 -12.86 27.61 -6.72
N LYS A 320 -13.37 26.85 -7.70
CA LYS A 320 -13.81 25.47 -7.45
C LYS A 320 -12.63 24.55 -7.17
N ALA A 321 -11.52 24.72 -7.88
CA ALA A 321 -10.31 23.95 -7.60
C ALA A 321 -9.85 24.17 -6.15
N LEU A 322 -9.90 25.41 -5.65
CA LEU A 322 -9.56 25.74 -4.27
C LEU A 322 -10.46 25.05 -3.26
N TYR A 323 -11.78 24.99 -3.53
CA TYR A 323 -12.71 24.26 -2.66
C TYR A 323 -12.35 22.78 -2.54
N TYR A 324 -12.04 22.12 -3.67
CA TYR A 324 -11.76 20.68 -3.68
C TYR A 324 -10.35 20.32 -3.21
N ILE A 325 -9.33 21.15 -3.45
CA ILE A 325 -7.99 20.86 -2.92
C ILE A 325 -7.99 20.92 -1.40
N ASN A 326 -8.76 21.83 -0.80
CA ASN A 326 -8.93 21.90 0.65
C ASN A 326 -9.65 20.68 1.22
N LYS A 327 -10.53 20.01 0.45
CA LYS A 327 -11.09 18.71 0.86
C LYS A 327 -10.02 17.63 0.92
N ALA A 328 -9.11 17.57 -0.06
CA ALA A 328 -7.99 16.63 -0.06
C ALA A 328 -7.02 16.90 1.11
N ILE A 329 -6.65 18.16 1.35
CA ILE A 329 -5.77 18.57 2.46
C ILE A 329 -6.39 18.24 3.83
N ASN A 330 -7.71 18.41 3.99
CA ASN A 330 -8.38 18.06 5.25
C ASN A 330 -8.37 16.54 5.54
N ILE A 331 -8.20 15.70 4.52
CA ILE A 331 -8.11 14.24 4.67
C ILE A 331 -6.66 13.83 4.93
N ASP A 332 -5.73 14.32 4.11
CA ASP A 332 -4.30 14.06 4.23
C ASP A 332 -3.52 15.38 4.12
N GLY A 333 -3.29 15.99 5.28
CA GLY A 333 -2.59 17.28 5.40
C GLY A 333 -1.07 17.16 5.30
N GLU A 334 -0.52 15.95 5.31
CA GLU A 334 0.92 15.69 5.24
C GLU A 334 1.40 15.42 3.81
N ASN A 335 0.48 15.43 2.83
CA ASN A 335 0.82 15.22 1.44
C ASN A 335 1.39 16.49 0.76
N PRO A 336 2.69 16.56 0.44
CA PRO A 336 3.26 17.75 -0.17
C PRO A 336 2.66 18.05 -1.57
N LYS A 337 2.11 17.03 -2.26
CA LYS A 337 1.50 17.24 -3.58
C LYS A 337 0.25 18.11 -3.50
N TYR A 338 -0.49 18.05 -2.39
CA TYR A 338 -1.72 18.82 -2.22
C TYR A 338 -1.42 20.28 -1.93
N TRP A 339 -0.47 20.53 -1.04
CA TRP A 339 0.04 21.88 -0.78
C TRP A 339 0.66 22.51 -2.02
N LYS A 340 1.43 21.76 -2.81
CA LYS A 340 2.00 22.25 -4.07
C LYS A 340 0.91 22.68 -5.04
N LYS A 341 -0.16 21.90 -5.13
CA LYS A 341 -1.33 22.20 -5.98
C LYS A 341 -2.06 23.43 -5.46
N ALA A 342 -2.28 23.51 -4.15
CA ALA A 342 -2.91 24.66 -3.50
C ALA A 342 -2.12 25.94 -3.75
N GLY A 343 -0.78 25.94 -3.61
CA GLY A 343 0.08 27.08 -3.91
C GLY A 343 -0.08 27.59 -5.34
N LYS A 344 -0.17 26.68 -6.33
CA LYS A 344 -0.47 27.05 -7.73
C LYS A 344 -1.87 27.66 -7.91
N ILE A 345 -2.86 27.13 -7.19
CA ILE A 345 -4.25 27.63 -7.25
C ILE A 345 -4.35 29.01 -6.60
N TYR A 346 -3.77 29.21 -5.42
CA TYR A 346 -3.73 30.49 -4.71
C TYR A 346 -3.01 31.56 -5.53
N PHE A 347 -1.86 31.23 -6.14
CA PHE A 347 -1.15 32.13 -7.03
C PHE A 347 -2.01 32.55 -8.24
N ALA A 348 -2.78 31.63 -8.82
CA ALA A 348 -3.68 31.93 -9.94
C ALA A 348 -4.90 32.78 -9.53
N LEU A 349 -5.27 32.77 -8.24
CA LEU A 349 -6.32 33.60 -7.65
C LEU A 349 -5.82 34.95 -7.12
N ASP A 350 -4.52 35.24 -7.26
CA ASP A 350 -3.86 36.43 -6.70
C ASP A 350 -3.83 36.48 -5.16
N ASN A 351 -4.07 35.34 -4.50
CA ASN A 351 -3.99 35.19 -3.05
C ASN A 351 -2.56 34.81 -2.66
N MET A 352 -1.68 35.81 -2.60
CA MET A 352 -0.23 35.58 -2.50
C MET A 352 0.21 35.06 -1.12
N ASP A 353 -0.40 35.54 -0.03
CA ASP A 353 -0.05 35.13 1.34
C ASP A 353 -0.35 33.63 1.56
N GLU A 354 -1.50 33.14 1.08
CA GLU A 354 -1.84 31.72 1.13
C GLU A 354 -1.00 30.89 0.16
N ALA A 355 -0.58 31.46 -0.98
CA ALA A 355 0.33 30.78 -1.89
C ALA A 355 1.71 30.57 -1.24
N ASP A 356 2.24 31.58 -0.56
CA ASP A 356 3.48 31.51 0.20
C ASP A 356 3.40 30.39 1.27
N PHE A 357 2.36 30.43 2.10
CA PHE A 357 2.12 29.41 3.11
C PHE A 357 2.06 28.00 2.50
N ALA A 358 1.34 27.81 1.40
CA ALA A 358 1.21 26.51 0.76
C ALA A 358 2.53 26.00 0.16
N TYR A 359 3.37 26.86 -0.41
CA TYR A 359 4.69 26.44 -0.89
C TYR A 359 5.65 26.15 0.27
N LYS A 360 5.58 26.90 1.37
CA LYS A 360 6.31 26.58 2.59
C LYS A 360 5.96 25.19 3.11
N GLN A 361 4.66 24.86 3.24
CA GLN A 361 4.21 23.53 3.64
C GLN A 361 4.69 22.44 2.67
N THR A 362 4.71 22.72 1.36
CA THR A 362 5.20 21.79 0.33
C THR A 362 6.66 21.38 0.59
N VAL A 363 7.52 22.34 0.92
CA VAL A 363 8.96 22.10 1.18
C VAL A 363 9.19 21.46 2.55
N GLU A 364 8.47 21.90 3.59
CA GLU A 364 8.53 21.31 4.94
C GLU A 364 8.14 19.83 4.94
N LEU A 365 7.18 19.44 4.08
CA LEU A 365 6.74 18.06 3.87
C LEU A 365 7.61 17.28 2.87
N GLY A 366 8.79 17.79 2.52
CA GLY A 366 9.83 17.03 1.80
C GLY A 366 9.80 17.11 0.28
N ASN A 367 9.04 18.03 -0.34
CA ASN A 367 9.09 18.21 -1.79
C ASN A 367 10.10 19.29 -2.20
N TYR A 368 11.30 18.85 -2.60
CA TYR A 368 12.41 19.71 -3.05
C TYR A 368 12.55 19.79 -4.58
N GLU A 369 11.44 19.63 -5.32
CA GLU A 369 11.46 19.74 -6.77
C GLU A 369 11.82 21.17 -7.21
N LEU A 370 12.62 21.30 -8.26
CA LEU A 370 13.01 22.58 -8.86
C LEU A 370 11.83 23.53 -9.09
N GLU A 371 10.73 22.99 -9.61
CA GLU A 371 9.51 23.74 -9.92
C GLU A 371 8.84 24.31 -8.67
N THR A 372 8.99 23.67 -7.50
CA THR A 372 8.48 24.19 -6.22
C THR A 372 9.25 25.44 -5.82
N TRP A 373 10.58 25.39 -5.84
CA TRP A 373 11.45 26.54 -5.55
C TRP A 373 11.20 27.72 -6.47
N LYS A 374 11.08 27.48 -7.79
CA LYS A 374 10.79 28.53 -8.78
C LYS A 374 9.47 29.24 -8.50
N ASN A 375 8.39 28.47 -8.30
CA ASN A 375 7.07 29.05 -8.07
C ASN A 375 6.99 29.78 -6.72
N TRP A 376 7.64 29.24 -5.68
CA TRP A 376 7.67 29.89 -4.37
C TRP A 376 8.42 31.23 -4.41
N ALA A 377 9.58 31.25 -5.05
CA ALA A 377 10.33 32.48 -5.26
C ALA A 377 9.55 33.52 -6.09
N GLU A 378 8.78 33.08 -7.09
CA GLU A 378 7.91 33.98 -7.86
C GLU A 378 6.82 34.62 -6.99
N VAL A 379 6.18 33.83 -6.11
CA VAL A 379 5.18 34.33 -5.14
C VAL A 379 5.80 35.40 -4.25
N LEU A 380 6.95 35.11 -3.62
CA LEU A 380 7.62 36.05 -2.71
C LEU A 380 8.08 37.33 -3.42
N ASN A 381 8.59 37.20 -4.65
CA ASN A 381 8.93 38.36 -5.48
C ASN A 381 7.71 39.24 -5.81
N LYS A 382 6.50 38.65 -5.95
CA LYS A 382 5.25 39.40 -6.17
C LYS A 382 4.73 40.06 -4.89
N ILE A 383 4.86 39.40 -3.74
CA ILE A 383 4.57 39.99 -2.42
C ILE A 383 5.49 41.19 -2.16
N GLY A 384 6.72 41.14 -2.69
CA GLY A 384 7.76 42.13 -2.45
C GLY A 384 8.66 41.79 -1.25
N ASP A 385 8.52 40.58 -0.69
CA ASP A 385 9.43 40.06 0.33
C ASP A 385 10.68 39.46 -0.35
N TYR A 386 11.55 40.36 -0.83
CA TYR A 386 12.74 39.98 -1.57
C TYR A 386 13.78 39.25 -0.70
N ASN A 387 13.83 39.52 0.60
CA ASN A 387 14.74 38.81 1.51
C ASN A 387 14.37 37.33 1.61
N SER A 388 13.10 37.02 1.87
CA SER A 388 12.62 35.63 1.88
C SER A 388 12.79 34.98 0.51
N ALA A 389 12.53 35.71 -0.59
CA ALA A 389 12.76 35.19 -1.95
C ALA A 389 14.24 34.80 -2.18
N ILE A 390 15.19 35.62 -1.71
CA ILE A 390 16.63 35.34 -1.77
C ILE A 390 16.97 34.07 -0.98
N GLU A 391 16.42 33.90 0.22
CA GLU A 391 16.62 32.70 1.04
C GLU A 391 16.11 31.44 0.33
N VAL A 392 14.87 31.48 -0.18
CA VAL A 392 14.24 30.37 -0.92
C VAL A 392 15.03 30.01 -2.18
N LEU A 393 15.47 31.01 -2.96
CA LEU A 393 16.29 30.79 -4.16
C LEU A 393 17.67 30.24 -3.82
N THR A 394 18.27 30.69 -2.71
CA THR A 394 19.57 30.19 -2.24
C THR A 394 19.45 28.73 -1.82
N GLN A 395 18.44 28.38 -1.03
CA GLN A 395 18.13 26.99 -0.67
C GLN A 395 17.87 26.12 -1.91
N GLY A 396 17.08 26.62 -2.87
CA GLY A 396 16.86 25.94 -4.15
C GLY A 396 18.16 25.67 -4.90
N LEU A 397 19.12 26.58 -4.88
CA LEU A 397 20.45 26.39 -5.48
C LEU A 397 21.35 25.44 -4.68
N GLU A 398 21.08 25.13 -3.42
CA GLU A 398 21.78 24.04 -2.72
C GLU A 398 21.43 22.67 -3.34
N PHE A 399 20.17 22.49 -3.73
CA PHE A 399 19.70 21.28 -4.44
C PHE A 399 20.06 21.29 -5.93
N TYR A 400 20.09 22.48 -6.56
CA TYR A 400 20.37 22.64 -7.98
C TYR A 400 21.48 23.69 -8.26
N PRO A 401 22.76 23.42 -7.92
CA PRO A 401 23.85 24.42 -7.88
C PRO A 401 24.16 25.17 -9.17
N ASP A 402 23.93 24.52 -10.31
CA ASP A 402 24.20 25.06 -11.65
C ASP A 402 22.93 25.40 -12.43
N HIS A 403 21.77 25.47 -11.75
CA HIS A 403 20.52 25.82 -12.42
C HIS A 403 20.49 27.31 -12.78
N THR A 404 20.56 27.58 -14.09
CA THR A 404 20.74 28.93 -14.62
C THR A 404 19.54 29.83 -14.38
N ASP A 405 18.31 29.35 -14.60
CA ASP A 405 17.11 30.18 -14.36
C ASP A 405 17.05 30.63 -12.89
N LEU A 406 17.34 29.74 -11.93
CA LEU A 406 17.30 30.08 -10.50
C LEU A 406 18.37 31.12 -10.16
N THR A 407 19.56 30.99 -10.75
CA THR A 407 20.66 31.94 -10.56
C THR A 407 20.31 33.31 -11.16
N TYR A 408 19.63 33.35 -12.32
CA TYR A 408 19.14 34.59 -12.92
C TYR A 408 18.04 35.24 -12.08
N THR A 409 17.05 34.47 -11.62
CA THR A 409 16.00 34.97 -10.73
C THR A 409 16.61 35.50 -9.43
N LEU A 410 17.58 34.80 -8.84
CA LEU A 410 18.29 35.25 -7.64
C LEU A 410 19.02 36.59 -7.86
N ALA A 411 19.74 36.72 -8.99
CA ALA A 411 20.37 37.99 -9.34
C ALA A 411 19.35 39.13 -9.46
N GLY A 412 18.22 38.88 -10.12
CA GLY A 412 17.15 39.87 -10.29
C GLY A 412 16.48 40.24 -8.97
N THR A 413 16.25 39.27 -8.09
CA THR A 413 15.70 39.51 -6.74
C THR A 413 16.67 40.35 -5.88
N HIS A 414 17.98 40.09 -5.91
CA HIS A 414 18.96 40.96 -5.24
C HIS A 414 18.94 42.40 -5.79
N LEU A 415 18.73 42.59 -7.11
CA LEU A 415 18.57 43.93 -7.67
C LEU A 415 17.32 44.64 -7.16
N LYS A 416 16.20 43.91 -7.02
CA LYS A 416 14.98 44.45 -6.42
C LYS A 416 15.15 44.77 -4.92
N ASN A 417 15.94 43.97 -4.21
CA ASN A 417 16.25 44.19 -2.80
C ASN A 417 17.23 45.37 -2.56
N GLY A 418 18.00 45.75 -3.59
CA GLY A 418 19.00 46.82 -3.52
C GLY A 418 20.44 46.33 -3.29
N ASP A 419 20.67 45.02 -3.28
CA ASP A 419 21.97 44.39 -3.03
C ASP A 419 22.83 44.36 -4.32
N LEU A 420 23.34 45.52 -4.71
CA LEU A 420 23.99 45.71 -6.01
C LEU A 420 25.27 44.88 -6.21
N ASP A 421 26.05 44.65 -5.17
CA ASP A 421 27.34 43.97 -5.30
C ASP A 421 27.15 42.45 -5.44
N GLU A 422 26.26 41.87 -4.64
CA GLU A 422 25.80 40.48 -4.71
C GLU A 422 25.13 40.21 -6.05
N ALA A 423 24.20 41.08 -6.47
CA ALA A 423 23.53 40.96 -7.75
C ALA A 423 24.52 40.93 -8.94
N LYS A 424 25.54 41.81 -8.94
CA LYS A 424 26.59 41.80 -9.98
C LYS A 424 27.36 40.48 -10.01
N ALA A 425 27.73 39.96 -8.84
CA ALA A 425 28.46 38.71 -8.73
C ALA A 425 27.63 37.53 -9.27
N ILE A 426 26.38 37.43 -8.84
CA ILE A 426 25.46 36.35 -9.21
C ILE A 426 25.06 36.45 -10.68
N LEU A 427 24.76 37.65 -11.21
CA LEU A 427 24.44 37.86 -12.62
C LEU A 427 25.62 37.50 -13.54
N SER A 428 26.85 37.85 -13.13
CA SER A 428 28.08 37.46 -13.84
C SER A 428 28.27 35.94 -13.83
N LYS A 429 27.96 35.27 -12.70
CA LYS A 429 27.95 33.80 -12.62
C LYS A 429 26.89 33.21 -13.57
N ALA A 430 25.66 33.71 -13.54
CA ALA A 430 24.56 33.23 -14.38
C ALA A 430 24.89 33.33 -15.89
N MET A 431 25.42 34.47 -16.34
CA MET A 431 25.80 34.70 -17.73
C MET A 431 26.99 33.84 -18.20
N LYS A 432 27.89 33.44 -17.29
CA LYS A 432 28.96 32.49 -17.61
C LYS A 432 28.46 31.06 -17.74
N LEU A 433 27.43 30.70 -16.97
CA LEU A 433 26.80 29.38 -17.05
C LEU A 433 26.01 29.24 -18.36
N ASP A 434 25.10 30.18 -18.66
CA ASP A 434 24.35 30.18 -19.91
C ASP A 434 23.86 31.58 -20.29
N ILE A 435 24.57 32.23 -21.21
CA ILE A 435 24.16 33.55 -21.74
C ILE A 435 22.87 33.50 -22.57
N GLY A 436 22.47 32.35 -23.10
CA GLY A 436 21.25 32.18 -23.89
C GLY A 436 19.99 32.47 -23.05
N LYS A 437 20.07 32.22 -21.74
CA LYS A 437 19.00 32.48 -20.78
C LYS A 437 18.87 33.95 -20.35
N LEU A 438 19.76 34.82 -20.79
CA LEU A 438 19.66 36.26 -20.52
C LEU A 438 18.33 36.87 -20.98
N GLN A 439 17.76 36.39 -22.10
CA GLN A 439 16.47 36.87 -22.59
C GLN A 439 15.32 36.64 -21.57
N GLN A 440 15.42 35.57 -20.78
CA GLN A 440 14.45 35.28 -19.73
C GLN A 440 14.59 36.27 -18.57
N PHE A 441 15.82 36.55 -18.14
CA PHE A 441 16.10 37.61 -17.16
C PHE A 441 15.58 38.98 -17.64
N GLU A 442 15.81 39.33 -18.90
CA GLU A 442 15.30 40.59 -19.50
C GLU A 442 13.77 40.68 -19.47
N LYS A 443 13.08 39.54 -19.55
CA LYS A 443 11.61 39.46 -19.46
C LYS A 443 11.10 39.53 -18.02
N GLU A 444 11.77 38.87 -17.09
CA GLU A 444 11.39 38.81 -15.67
C GLU A 444 11.73 40.12 -14.93
N PHE A 445 12.81 40.80 -15.34
CA PHE A 445 13.32 42.02 -14.72
C PHE A 445 13.62 43.14 -15.74
N PRO A 446 12.62 43.58 -16.53
CA PRO A 446 12.80 44.56 -17.61
C PRO A 446 13.38 45.90 -17.13
N GLU A 447 13.12 46.30 -15.89
CA GLU A 447 13.60 47.52 -15.26
C GLU A 447 15.13 47.60 -15.13
N PHE A 448 15.82 46.45 -15.12
CA PHE A 448 17.28 46.41 -14.94
C PHE A 448 18.06 46.22 -16.24
N VAL A 449 17.38 45.97 -17.37
CA VAL A 449 18.00 45.74 -18.68
C VAL A 449 18.75 46.97 -19.17
N GLU A 450 18.18 48.15 -18.95
CA GLU A 450 18.73 49.40 -19.47
C GLU A 450 19.85 50.00 -18.61
N VAL A 451 20.14 49.39 -17.47
CA VAL A 451 21.14 49.88 -16.51
C VAL A 451 22.55 49.74 -17.10
N ASP A 452 23.33 50.83 -17.05
CA ASP A 452 24.63 50.94 -17.75
C ASP A 452 25.61 49.81 -17.42
N TRP A 453 25.71 49.41 -16.15
CA TRP A 453 26.62 48.35 -15.74
C TRP A 453 26.15 46.97 -16.21
N VAL A 454 24.83 46.73 -16.33
CA VAL A 454 24.27 45.49 -16.88
C VAL A 454 24.64 45.40 -18.36
N LYS A 455 24.43 46.47 -19.14
CA LYS A 455 24.86 46.55 -20.54
C LYS A 455 26.37 46.31 -20.70
N ALA A 456 27.17 46.91 -19.83
CA ALA A 456 28.62 46.73 -19.84
C ALA A 456 29.01 45.27 -19.55
N LEU A 457 28.35 44.62 -18.59
CA LEU A 457 28.56 43.21 -18.23
C LEU A 457 28.20 42.28 -19.40
N VAL A 458 27.04 42.49 -20.04
CA VAL A 458 26.59 41.72 -21.21
C VAL A 458 27.59 41.86 -22.37
N SER A 459 28.02 43.08 -22.67
CA SER A 459 28.99 43.35 -23.73
C SER A 459 30.33 42.68 -23.46
N LYS A 460 30.80 42.70 -22.20
CA LYS A 460 32.04 42.04 -21.79
C LYS A 460 31.97 40.53 -21.99
N ILE A 461 30.89 39.89 -21.54
CA ILE A 461 30.75 38.43 -21.60
C ILE A 461 30.58 37.94 -23.04
N ARG A 462 29.81 38.66 -23.88
CA ARG A 462 29.70 38.34 -25.33
C ARG A 462 31.03 38.42 -26.08
N LYS A 463 31.95 39.28 -25.64
CA LYS A 463 33.30 39.38 -26.23
C LYS A 463 34.22 38.24 -25.82
N THR A 464 34.03 37.67 -24.63
CA THR A 464 34.82 36.55 -24.12
C THR A 464 34.29 35.17 -24.52
N ALA A 465 33.05 35.11 -25.03
CA ALA A 465 32.41 33.87 -25.51
C ALA A 465 32.57 33.64 -27.03
N LYS A 466 33.23 34.57 -27.75
CA LYS A 466 33.75 34.38 -29.11
C LYS A 466 35.21 33.94 -29.04
#